data_AF-A0A2R7S7K0-F1
#
_entry.id   AF-A0A2R7S7K0-F1
#
_cell.length_a   1.000
_cell.length_b   1.000
_cell.length_c   1.000
_cell.angle_alpha   90.00
_cell.angle_beta   90.00
_cell.angle_gamma   90.00
#
_symmetry.space_group_name_H-M   'P 1'
#
loop_
_entity.id
_entity.type
_entity.pdbx_description
1 polymer ?
#
loop_
_entity_poly.entity_id
_entity_poly.type
_entity_poly.pdbx_seq_one_letter_code
_entity_poly.pdbx_strand_id
1 'polypeptide(L)'
;MKSTVRKFEFLTREDPDTGARVTRLTPPDVTCHRNYFYQKCFTNDGTKLMFGGEFGPEPSPNWNLHLLDLPSQTAIQLTEGARENTFGAFMSPDDRFVYFVRGDRNLIRLELATLKEEVAYVVPDGWVGYGTWVSNSDCTKMVGIEISAADWFPLNTWQKFNEMFHKKPLCRLFSVDLRTGQRTVILEQRGWLGHPQYRPFDDNTV
;
A
#
# COMPACT_ATOMS: atom_id res chain seq x y z
N MET A 1 17.44 -0.55 -8.50
CA MET A 1 16.77 -1.12 -9.69
C MET A 1 15.98 -2.33 -9.21
N LYS A 2 14.88 -2.64 -9.88
CA LYS A 2 14.11 -3.85 -9.58
C LYS A 2 15.01 -5.09 -9.63
N SER A 3 14.71 -6.06 -8.77
CA SER A 3 15.51 -7.29 -8.57
C SER A 3 16.88 -7.09 -7.89
N THR A 4 17.29 -5.86 -7.57
CA THR A 4 18.54 -5.63 -6.82
C THR A 4 18.42 -6.22 -5.42
N VAL A 5 19.43 -7.01 -5.01
CA VAL A 5 19.52 -7.59 -3.67
C VAL A 5 20.56 -6.84 -2.85
N ARG A 6 20.21 -6.51 -1.60
CA ARG A 6 21.09 -5.80 -0.66
C ARG A 6 21.20 -6.60 0.64
N LYS A 7 22.40 -6.69 1.19
CA LYS A 7 22.64 -7.21 2.54
C LYS A 7 22.47 -6.06 3.53
N PHE A 8 21.69 -6.27 4.57
CA PHE A 8 21.55 -5.36 5.70
C PHE A 8 22.30 -5.90 6.92
N GLU A 9 22.58 -4.98 7.85
CA GLU A 9 23.15 -5.28 9.15
C GLU A 9 22.12 -4.92 10.22
N PHE A 10 21.58 -5.94 10.89
CA PHE A 10 20.65 -5.72 11.99
C PHE A 10 21.39 -5.27 13.24
N LEU A 11 20.92 -4.18 13.84
CA LEU A 11 21.50 -3.63 15.06
C LEU A 11 20.54 -3.80 16.23
N THR A 12 20.94 -4.59 17.21
CA THR A 12 20.15 -4.82 18.43
C THR A 12 20.68 -3.96 19.58
N ARG A 13 19.76 -3.37 20.35
CA ARG A 13 20.05 -2.62 21.57
C ARG A 13 18.98 -2.92 22.62
N GLU A 14 19.28 -2.62 23.88
CA GLU A 14 18.27 -2.57 24.94
C GLU A 14 17.75 -1.14 25.06
N ASP A 15 16.44 -1.00 25.16
CA ASP A 15 15.78 0.26 25.48
C ASP A 15 16.14 0.69 26.92
N PRO A 16 16.65 1.91 27.14
CA PRO A 16 17.19 2.31 28.43
C PRO A 16 16.14 2.45 29.54
N ASP A 17 14.87 2.65 29.17
CA ASP A 17 13.78 2.89 30.13
C ASP A 17 13.06 1.58 30.50
N THR A 18 12.94 0.65 29.56
CA THR A 18 12.15 -0.58 29.72
C THR A 18 12.99 -1.86 29.77
N GLY A 19 14.24 -1.81 29.34
CA GLY A 19 15.09 -3.01 29.13
C GLY A 19 14.65 -3.88 27.95
N ALA A 20 13.65 -3.45 27.16
CA ALA A 20 13.17 -4.22 26.02
C ALA A 20 14.24 -4.29 24.93
N ARG A 21 14.41 -5.48 24.33
CA ARG A 21 15.34 -5.67 23.21
C ARG A 21 14.72 -5.13 21.91
N VAL A 22 15.33 -4.11 21.32
CA VAL A 22 14.91 -3.48 20.07
C VAL A 22 15.94 -3.74 18.98
N THR A 23 15.49 -4.19 17.80
CA THR A 23 16.35 -4.46 16.64
C THR A 23 15.99 -3.54 15.48
N ARG A 24 16.95 -2.74 15.01
CA ARG A 24 16.82 -1.96 13.77
C ARG A 24 17.14 -2.86 12.57
N LEU A 25 16.25 -2.86 11.57
CA LEU A 25 16.35 -3.74 10.39
C LEU A 25 16.97 -3.06 9.16
N THR A 26 16.91 -1.73 9.09
CA THR A 26 17.35 -0.94 7.92
C THR A 26 18.53 -0.02 8.29
N PRO A 27 19.34 0.37 7.28
CA PRO A 27 20.40 1.36 7.49
C PRO A 27 19.82 2.73 7.87
N PRO A 28 20.51 3.51 8.73
CA PRO A 28 20.00 4.79 9.24
C PRO A 28 20.17 5.96 8.27
N ASP A 29 21.00 5.81 7.25
CA ASP A 29 21.31 6.80 6.21
C ASP A 29 20.40 6.70 4.97
N VAL A 30 19.44 5.76 4.97
CA VAL A 30 18.42 5.62 3.92
C VAL A 30 17.04 5.67 4.54
N THR A 31 16.17 6.55 4.01
CA THR A 31 14.77 6.61 4.45
C THR A 31 14.05 5.29 4.15
N CYS A 32 13.57 4.67 5.21
CA CYS A 32 12.79 3.45 5.16
C CYS A 32 11.59 3.57 6.11
N HIS A 33 10.47 2.98 5.72
CA HIS A 33 9.26 2.91 6.53
C HIS A 33 8.49 1.65 6.22
N ARG A 34 7.63 1.26 7.15
CA ARG A 34 6.71 0.14 6.95
C ARG A 34 5.37 0.65 6.39
N ASN A 35 4.55 -0.23 5.83
CA ASN A 35 3.25 0.09 5.23
C ASN A 35 2.20 0.50 6.30
N TYR A 36 0.89 0.53 6.02
CA TYR A 36 -0.15 0.77 7.04
C TYR A 36 -0.41 -0.45 7.92
N PHE A 37 -0.81 -0.26 9.19
CA PHE A 37 -0.78 -1.32 10.23
C PHE A 37 -1.85 -2.39 10.03
N TYR A 38 -2.94 -2.04 9.36
CA TYR A 38 -3.99 -2.97 8.97
C TYR A 38 -3.70 -3.71 7.67
N GLN A 39 -2.57 -3.43 6.99
CA GLN A 39 -2.18 -4.07 5.74
C GLN A 39 -1.12 -5.14 6.00
N LYS A 40 -1.36 -6.36 5.50
CA LYS A 40 -0.44 -7.51 5.65
C LYS A 40 0.92 -7.19 5.02
N CYS A 41 1.99 -7.32 5.82
CA CYS A 41 3.38 -7.11 5.36
C CYS A 41 4.35 -8.20 5.79
N PHE A 42 3.93 -9.16 6.61
CA PHE A 42 4.71 -10.35 6.91
C PHE A 42 4.16 -11.53 6.11
N THR A 43 5.04 -12.43 5.68
CA THR A 43 4.64 -13.75 5.21
C THR A 43 4.02 -14.57 6.34
N ASN A 44 3.25 -15.60 6.00
CA ASN A 44 2.55 -16.43 6.98
C ASN A 44 3.52 -17.18 7.92
N ASP A 45 4.73 -17.50 7.45
CA ASP A 45 5.81 -18.10 8.24
C ASP A 45 6.62 -17.08 9.06
N GLY A 46 6.33 -15.78 8.91
CA GLY A 46 7.01 -14.68 9.58
C GLY A 46 8.46 -14.47 9.15
N THR A 47 8.94 -15.12 8.08
CA THR A 47 10.36 -15.04 7.68
C THR A 47 10.66 -13.85 6.77
N LYS A 48 9.65 -13.28 6.09
CA LYS A 48 9.83 -12.14 5.20
C LYS A 48 8.95 -10.97 5.57
N LEU A 49 9.47 -9.77 5.35
CA LEU A 49 8.83 -8.50 5.66
C LEU A 49 8.87 -7.55 4.45
N MET A 50 7.70 -7.11 3.98
CA MET A 50 7.56 -6.06 2.98
C MET A 50 7.70 -4.67 3.63
N PHE A 51 8.44 -3.78 3.00
CA PHE A 51 8.61 -2.39 3.45
C PHE A 51 8.89 -1.41 2.28
N GLY A 52 8.78 -0.11 2.54
CA GLY A 52 9.16 0.96 1.62
C GLY A 52 10.56 1.48 1.93
N GLY A 53 11.37 1.75 0.91
CA GLY A 53 12.70 2.32 1.08
C GLY A 53 13.19 3.10 -0.13
N GLU A 54 14.02 4.11 0.12
CA GLU A 54 14.59 5.03 -0.87
C GLU A 54 15.97 4.58 -1.36
N PHE A 55 16.10 3.30 -1.74
CA PHE A 55 17.39 2.77 -2.18
C PHE A 55 17.65 3.02 -3.67
N GLY A 56 18.68 3.79 -4.00
CA GLY A 56 19.09 4.05 -5.38
C GLY A 56 20.29 4.99 -5.45
N PRO A 57 20.85 5.26 -6.65
CA PRO A 57 21.86 6.29 -6.80
C PRO A 57 21.25 7.65 -6.46
N GLU A 58 21.97 8.45 -5.69
CA GLU A 58 21.58 9.83 -5.39
C GLU A 58 21.58 10.68 -6.68
N PRO A 59 20.56 11.53 -6.89
CA PRO A 59 19.32 11.58 -6.12
C PRO A 59 18.42 10.38 -6.46
N SER A 60 17.98 9.61 -5.46
CA SER A 60 17.02 8.51 -5.64
C SER A 60 15.62 9.04 -5.33
N PRO A 61 14.83 9.53 -6.30
CA PRO A 61 13.64 10.32 -6.00
C PRO A 61 12.41 9.48 -5.57
N ASN A 62 12.55 8.17 -5.41
CA ASN A 62 11.41 7.26 -5.30
C ASN A 62 11.53 6.33 -4.09
N TRP A 63 10.45 6.26 -3.32
CA TRP A 63 10.23 5.16 -2.39
C TRP A 63 9.69 3.96 -3.15
N ASN A 64 10.41 2.85 -3.08
CA ASN A 64 10.01 1.59 -3.72
C ASN A 64 9.80 0.48 -2.69
N LEU A 65 9.05 -0.54 -3.09
CA LEU A 65 8.77 -1.71 -2.27
C LEU A 65 9.95 -2.68 -2.29
N HIS A 66 10.21 -3.24 -1.11
CA HIS A 66 11.28 -4.21 -0.87
C HIS A 66 10.73 -5.37 -0.05
N LEU A 67 11.30 -6.57 -0.24
CA LEU A 67 11.02 -7.74 0.58
C LEU A 67 12.29 -8.16 1.30
N LEU A 68 12.30 -7.97 2.62
CA LEU A 68 13.39 -8.36 3.51
C LEU A 68 13.21 -9.81 3.95
N ASP A 69 14.19 -10.65 3.69
CA ASP A 69 14.35 -11.95 4.33
C ASP A 69 15.04 -11.75 5.68
N LEU A 70 14.33 -12.02 6.78
CA LEU A 70 14.81 -11.76 8.13
C LEU A 70 15.96 -12.70 8.53
N PRO A 71 15.91 -14.03 8.25
CA PRO A 71 17.04 -14.91 8.55
C PRO A 71 18.33 -14.53 7.84
N SER A 72 18.27 -14.24 6.54
CA SER A 72 19.45 -13.92 5.74
C SER A 72 19.87 -12.46 5.83
N GLN A 73 19.02 -11.57 6.37
CA GLN A 73 19.19 -10.11 6.36
C GLN A 73 19.40 -9.55 4.95
N THR A 74 18.78 -10.15 3.93
CA THR A 74 18.84 -9.65 2.56
C THR A 74 17.50 -9.09 2.12
N ALA A 75 17.50 -7.91 1.51
CA ALA A 75 16.32 -7.31 0.91
C ALA A 75 16.42 -7.30 -0.61
N ILE A 76 15.40 -7.84 -1.28
CA ILE A 76 15.22 -7.68 -2.73
C ILE A 76 14.32 -6.47 -3.01
N GLN A 77 14.70 -5.65 -3.99
CA GLN A 77 13.87 -4.54 -4.49
C GLN A 77 12.77 -5.09 -5.41
N LEU A 78 11.52 -4.95 -5.00
CA LEU A 78 10.36 -5.46 -5.74
C LEU A 78 9.94 -4.52 -6.88
N THR A 79 10.07 -3.22 -6.68
CA THR A 79 9.56 -2.20 -7.62
C THR A 79 10.60 -1.12 -7.92
N GLU A 80 10.37 -0.34 -8.97
CA GLU A 80 11.25 0.77 -9.40
C GLU A 80 10.50 1.95 -10.03
N GLY A 81 9.16 1.95 -9.96
CA GLY A 81 8.34 3.00 -10.55
C GLY A 81 8.35 4.28 -9.72
N ALA A 82 8.01 5.40 -10.36
CA ALA A 82 7.76 6.66 -9.68
C ALA A 82 6.35 6.72 -9.09
N ARG A 83 6.18 7.51 -8.02
CA ARG A 83 4.89 7.75 -7.35
C ARG A 83 4.17 6.46 -6.95
N GLU A 84 4.91 5.56 -6.31
CA GLU A 84 4.35 4.34 -5.74
C GLU A 84 3.85 4.61 -4.32
N ASN A 85 2.61 4.21 -4.04
CA ASN A 85 2.08 4.27 -2.68
C ASN A 85 2.63 3.09 -1.87
N THR A 86 3.76 3.32 -1.20
CA THR A 86 4.43 2.33 -0.33
C THR A 86 3.76 2.15 1.03
N PHE A 87 2.79 3.00 1.40
CA PHE A 87 2.02 2.87 2.64
C PHE A 87 0.81 1.95 2.48
N GLY A 88 0.08 2.07 1.38
CA GLY A 88 -1.13 1.28 1.12
C GLY A 88 -0.86 -0.14 0.62
N ALA A 89 0.40 -0.47 0.31
CA ALA A 89 0.76 -1.77 -0.23
C ALA A 89 0.52 -2.92 0.76
N PHE A 90 0.19 -4.10 0.24
CA PHE A 90 -0.05 -5.29 1.04
C PHE A 90 0.28 -6.60 0.31
N MET A 91 0.56 -7.64 1.09
CA MET A 91 0.80 -9.01 0.60
C MET A 91 -0.50 -9.82 0.53
N SER A 92 -0.62 -10.69 -0.48
CA SER A 92 -1.75 -11.62 -0.57
C SER A 92 -1.72 -12.67 0.55
N PRO A 93 -2.87 -13.27 0.91
CA PRO A 93 -2.97 -14.31 1.93
C PRO A 93 -2.07 -15.52 1.65
N ASP A 94 -1.89 -15.87 0.38
CA ASP A 94 -1.07 -17.01 -0.07
C ASP A 94 0.43 -16.68 -0.24
N ASP A 95 0.87 -15.49 0.15
CA ASP A 95 2.27 -15.02 0.07
C ASP A 95 2.85 -15.00 -1.36
N ARG A 96 1.99 -14.96 -2.40
CA ARG A 96 2.43 -14.98 -3.80
C ARG A 96 2.46 -13.62 -4.46
N PHE A 97 1.66 -12.67 -3.98
CA PHE A 97 1.49 -11.38 -4.62
C PHE A 97 1.66 -10.21 -3.67
N VAL A 98 2.03 -9.07 -4.22
CA VAL A 98 1.96 -7.75 -3.59
C VAL A 98 1.05 -6.87 -4.42
N TYR A 99 0.13 -6.17 -3.76
CA TYR A 99 -0.72 -5.16 -4.38
C TYR A 99 -0.32 -3.77 -3.91
N PHE A 100 -0.27 -2.81 -4.83
CA PHE A 100 0.05 -1.42 -4.55
C PHE A 100 -0.53 -0.48 -5.61
N VAL A 101 -0.68 0.80 -5.27
CA VAL A 101 -1.13 1.82 -6.22
C VAL A 101 0.07 2.57 -6.79
N ARG A 102 0.12 2.75 -8.11
CA ARG A 102 1.13 3.55 -8.81
C ARG A 102 0.50 4.72 -9.56
N GLY A 103 1.07 5.90 -9.38
CA GLY A 103 0.63 7.13 -10.05
C GLY A 103 -0.81 7.49 -9.72
N ASP A 104 -1.23 7.23 -8.47
CA ASP A 104 -2.54 7.59 -7.90
C ASP A 104 -3.77 6.97 -8.60
N ARG A 105 -3.55 6.03 -9.54
CA ARG A 105 -4.60 5.56 -10.45
C ARG A 105 -4.57 4.05 -10.72
N ASN A 106 -3.37 3.48 -10.82
CA ASN A 106 -3.19 2.11 -11.26
C ASN A 106 -2.98 1.21 -10.06
N LEU A 107 -3.91 0.32 -9.80
CA LEU A 107 -3.68 -0.79 -8.90
C LEU A 107 -2.86 -1.85 -9.64
N ILE A 108 -1.67 -2.10 -9.12
CA ILE A 108 -0.73 -3.08 -9.64
C ILE A 108 -0.78 -4.33 -8.77
N ARG A 109 -0.82 -5.49 -9.41
CA ARG A 109 -0.51 -6.80 -8.82
C ARG A 109 0.89 -7.20 -9.25
N LEU A 110 1.77 -7.42 -8.29
CA LEU A 110 3.12 -7.93 -8.52
C LEU A 110 3.21 -9.38 -8.03
N GLU A 111 3.70 -10.29 -8.86
CA GLU A 111 4.02 -11.67 -8.47
C GLU A 111 5.42 -11.73 -7.84
N LEU A 112 5.53 -12.21 -6.61
CA LEU A 112 6.79 -12.18 -5.85
C LEU A 112 7.87 -13.09 -6.44
N ALA A 113 7.49 -14.21 -7.06
CA ALA A 113 8.43 -15.18 -7.60
C ALA A 113 9.15 -14.69 -8.88
N THR A 114 8.44 -13.92 -9.71
CA THR A 114 8.93 -13.49 -11.04
C THR A 114 9.15 -11.98 -11.12
N LEU A 115 8.63 -11.24 -10.14
CA LEU A 115 8.49 -9.79 -10.12
C LEU A 115 7.66 -9.25 -11.30
N LYS A 116 6.89 -10.09 -11.99
CA LYS A 116 5.99 -9.63 -13.05
C LYS A 116 4.89 -8.76 -12.45
N GLU A 117 4.60 -7.65 -13.12
CA GLU A 117 3.53 -6.73 -12.75
C GLU A 117 2.38 -6.78 -13.75
N GLU A 118 1.16 -6.71 -13.24
CA GLU A 118 -0.06 -6.61 -14.02
C GLU A 118 -0.96 -5.53 -13.42
N VAL A 119 -1.65 -4.77 -14.27
CA VAL A 119 -2.63 -3.78 -13.81
C VAL A 119 -3.93 -4.51 -13.49
N ALA A 120 -4.30 -4.57 -12.21
CA ALA A 120 -5.52 -5.23 -11.75
C ALA A 120 -6.74 -4.31 -11.86
N TYR A 121 -6.54 -2.99 -11.73
CA TYR A 121 -7.59 -2.00 -11.93
C TYR A 121 -7.01 -0.61 -12.21
N VAL A 122 -7.76 0.19 -12.96
CA VAL A 122 -7.45 1.59 -13.26
C VAL A 122 -8.64 2.43 -12.81
N VAL A 123 -8.42 3.39 -11.91
CA VAL A 123 -9.44 4.40 -11.56
C VAL A 123 -9.90 5.08 -12.87
N PRO A 124 -11.20 5.17 -13.16
CA PRO A 124 -11.69 5.74 -14.41
C PRO A 124 -11.47 7.26 -14.47
N ASP A 125 -11.56 7.82 -15.68
CA ASP A 125 -11.57 9.27 -15.87
C ASP A 125 -12.75 9.92 -15.15
N GLY A 126 -12.54 11.16 -14.71
CA GLY A 126 -13.51 11.90 -13.90
C GLY A 126 -13.54 11.50 -12.41
N TRP A 127 -12.67 10.57 -11.98
CA TRP A 127 -12.56 10.14 -10.59
C TRP A 127 -11.10 10.13 -10.12
N VAL A 128 -10.91 10.31 -8.81
CA VAL A 128 -9.63 10.25 -8.12
C VAL A 128 -9.70 9.17 -7.05
N GLY A 129 -8.76 8.23 -7.06
CA GLY A 129 -8.64 7.23 -6.00
C GLY A 129 -8.31 7.89 -4.67
N TYR A 130 -9.01 7.53 -3.60
CA TYR A 130 -8.86 8.14 -2.29
C TYR A 130 -8.68 7.12 -1.18
N GLY A 131 -7.72 7.40 -0.28
CA GLY A 131 -7.37 6.51 0.82
C GLY A 131 -6.63 5.24 0.37
N THR A 132 -6.70 4.22 1.22
CA THR A 132 -6.08 2.91 1.00
C THR A 132 -7.14 1.91 0.60
N TRP A 133 -6.79 0.99 -0.29
CA TRP A 133 -7.68 -0.06 -0.77
C TRP A 133 -7.44 -1.34 0.02
N VAL A 134 -8.51 -2.08 0.35
CA VAL A 134 -8.47 -3.20 1.30
C VAL A 134 -9.08 -4.43 0.66
N SER A 135 -8.31 -5.52 0.57
CA SER A 135 -8.79 -6.78 0.01
C SER A 135 -9.73 -7.49 0.97
N ASN A 136 -10.61 -8.35 0.43
CA ASN A 136 -11.29 -9.34 1.25
C ASN A 136 -10.32 -10.45 1.68
N SER A 137 -10.73 -11.30 2.63
CA SER A 137 -9.86 -12.35 3.18
C SER A 137 -9.34 -13.34 2.15
N ASP A 138 -10.12 -13.65 1.11
CA ASP A 138 -9.70 -14.54 0.02
C ASP A 138 -8.84 -13.85 -1.05
N CYS A 139 -8.67 -12.53 -0.95
CA CYS A 139 -7.93 -11.70 -1.90
C CYS A 139 -8.40 -11.87 -3.36
N THR A 140 -9.72 -12.00 -3.52
CA THR A 140 -10.40 -12.08 -4.82
C THR A 140 -11.08 -10.77 -5.18
N LYS A 141 -11.37 -9.92 -4.19
CA LYS A 141 -11.99 -8.61 -4.33
C LYS A 141 -11.25 -7.57 -3.52
N MET A 142 -11.49 -6.32 -3.84
CA MET A 142 -10.94 -5.20 -3.08
C MET A 142 -11.87 -4.00 -3.06
N VAL A 143 -12.01 -3.37 -1.90
CA VAL A 143 -12.80 -2.15 -1.73
C VAL A 143 -11.93 -0.90 -1.71
N GLY A 144 -12.49 0.20 -2.18
CA GLY A 144 -11.85 1.50 -2.21
C GLY A 144 -12.86 2.65 -2.24
N ILE A 145 -12.37 3.87 -2.01
CA ILE A 145 -13.13 5.10 -2.23
C ILE A 145 -12.58 5.82 -3.45
N GLU A 146 -13.49 6.39 -4.24
CA GLU A 146 -13.18 7.36 -5.26
C GLU A 146 -13.93 8.67 -4.99
N ILE A 147 -13.29 9.80 -5.28
CA ILE A 147 -13.87 11.15 -5.23
C ILE A 147 -14.02 11.65 -6.66
N SER A 148 -15.14 12.28 -6.99
CA SER A 148 -15.30 12.96 -8.28
C SER A 148 -14.17 13.97 -8.49
N ALA A 149 -13.52 13.92 -9.65
CA ALA A 149 -12.40 14.81 -9.97
C ALA A 149 -12.82 16.29 -9.98
N ALA A 150 -14.09 16.60 -10.26
CA ALA A 150 -14.63 17.96 -10.18
C ALA A 150 -14.73 18.48 -8.74
N ASP A 151 -14.85 17.59 -7.77
CA ASP A 151 -14.96 17.93 -6.36
C ASP A 151 -13.61 17.87 -5.61
N TRP A 152 -12.65 17.10 -6.13
CA TRP A 152 -11.35 16.87 -5.51
C TRP A 152 -10.39 18.07 -5.59
N PHE A 153 -9.55 18.22 -4.57
CA PHE A 153 -8.41 19.13 -4.53
C PHE A 153 -7.35 18.63 -3.53
N PRO A 154 -6.07 19.01 -3.68
CA PRO A 154 -5.00 18.51 -2.82
C PRO A 154 -5.13 19.01 -1.37
N LEU A 155 -5.03 18.08 -0.42
CA LEU A 155 -5.17 18.31 1.02
C LEU A 155 -3.80 18.58 1.68
N ASN A 156 -3.17 19.69 1.32
CA ASN A 156 -1.83 20.05 1.81
C ASN A 156 -1.84 20.96 3.05
N THR A 157 -3.01 21.30 3.60
CA THR A 157 -3.17 22.06 4.85
C THR A 157 -4.40 21.59 5.63
N TRP A 158 -4.43 21.88 6.93
CA TRP A 158 -5.60 21.58 7.78
C TRP A 158 -6.85 22.36 7.39
N GLN A 159 -6.68 23.58 6.86
CA GLN A 159 -7.80 24.39 6.34
C GLN A 159 -8.47 23.69 5.16
N LYS A 160 -7.69 23.19 4.19
CA LYS A 160 -8.22 22.44 3.05
C LYS A 160 -8.88 21.12 3.47
N PHE A 161 -8.35 20.45 4.49
CA PHE A 161 -8.99 19.26 5.07
C PHE A 161 -10.40 19.60 5.60
N ASN A 162 -10.53 20.69 6.35
CA ASN A 162 -11.81 21.18 6.84
C ASN A 162 -12.76 21.60 5.69
N GLU A 163 -12.24 22.28 4.67
CA GLU A 163 -13.02 22.67 3.48
C GLU A 163 -13.59 21.46 2.73
N MET A 164 -12.80 20.40 2.56
CA MET A 164 -13.25 19.17 1.87
C MET A 164 -14.45 18.55 2.57
N PHE A 165 -14.43 18.48 3.89
CA PHE A 165 -15.56 17.99 4.69
C PHE A 165 -16.83 18.82 4.42
N HIS A 166 -16.74 20.15 4.50
CA HIS A 166 -17.91 21.02 4.31
C HIS A 166 -18.42 21.09 2.87
N LYS A 167 -17.56 20.86 1.86
CA LYS A 167 -17.95 20.81 0.44
C LYS A 167 -18.86 19.62 0.12
N LYS A 168 -18.85 18.58 0.97
CA LYS A 168 -19.61 17.33 0.79
C LYS A 168 -19.39 16.75 -0.62
N PRO A 169 -18.14 16.42 -1.00
CA PRO A 169 -17.82 15.96 -2.34
C PRO A 169 -18.66 14.73 -2.73
N LEU A 170 -18.91 14.55 -4.03
CA LEU A 170 -19.45 13.30 -4.53
C LEU A 170 -18.39 12.20 -4.38
N CYS A 171 -18.67 11.24 -3.52
CA CYS A 171 -17.83 10.10 -3.23
C CYS A 171 -18.57 8.80 -3.54
N ARG A 172 -17.82 7.77 -3.93
CA ARG A 172 -18.35 6.41 -4.02
C ARG A 172 -17.46 5.40 -3.33
N LEU A 173 -18.11 4.48 -2.63
CA LEU A 173 -17.57 3.19 -2.21
C LEU A 173 -17.77 2.19 -3.33
N PHE A 174 -16.69 1.52 -3.71
CA PHE A 174 -16.72 0.50 -4.74
C PHE A 174 -16.00 -0.77 -4.29
N SER A 175 -16.30 -1.86 -4.98
CA SER A 175 -15.52 -3.10 -4.96
C SER A 175 -15.05 -3.44 -6.38
N VAL A 176 -13.86 -4.00 -6.50
CA VAL A 176 -13.27 -4.52 -7.74
C VAL A 176 -13.02 -6.01 -7.59
N ASP A 177 -13.42 -6.79 -8.58
CA ASP A 177 -12.99 -8.18 -8.75
C ASP A 177 -11.54 -8.19 -9.30
N LEU A 178 -10.61 -8.76 -8.53
CA LEU A 178 -9.17 -8.71 -8.83
C LEU A 178 -8.74 -9.62 -9.99
N ARG A 179 -9.61 -10.52 -10.45
CA ARG A 179 -9.34 -11.39 -11.60
C ARG A 179 -9.74 -10.72 -12.91
N THR A 180 -10.85 -10.00 -12.91
CA THR A 180 -11.48 -9.43 -14.12
C THR A 180 -11.26 -7.93 -14.24
N GLY A 181 -10.95 -7.23 -13.14
CA GLY A 181 -10.92 -5.77 -13.07
C GLY A 181 -12.32 -5.14 -13.06
N GLN A 182 -13.39 -5.94 -13.00
CA GLN A 182 -14.76 -5.42 -13.00
C GLN A 182 -15.07 -4.71 -11.68
N ARG A 183 -15.49 -3.44 -11.78
CA ARG A 183 -15.91 -2.62 -10.65
C ARG A 183 -17.42 -2.67 -10.44
N THR A 184 -17.85 -2.77 -9.19
CA THR A 184 -19.22 -2.56 -8.72
C THR A 184 -19.27 -1.41 -7.72
N VAL A 185 -20.22 -0.48 -7.89
CA VAL A 185 -20.45 0.59 -6.90
C VAL A 185 -21.39 0.05 -5.82
N ILE A 186 -20.99 0.19 -4.54
CA ILE A 186 -21.75 -0.27 -3.37
C ILE A 186 -22.59 0.89 -2.82
N LEU A 187 -22.00 2.08 -2.71
CA LEU A 187 -22.64 3.30 -2.23
C LEU A 187 -22.07 4.51 -2.98
N GLU A 188 -22.93 5.44 -3.38
CA GLU A 188 -22.53 6.73 -3.95
C GLU A 188 -23.39 7.84 -3.33
N GLN A 189 -22.74 8.90 -2.82
CA GLN A 189 -23.43 9.99 -2.15
C GLN A 189 -22.61 11.28 -2.11
N ARG A 190 -23.27 12.42 -1.82
CA ARG A 190 -22.59 13.66 -1.46
C ARG A 190 -22.25 13.66 0.02
N GLY A 191 -20.97 13.57 0.32
CA GLY A 191 -20.43 13.45 1.67
C GLY A 191 -19.07 12.79 1.58
N TRP A 192 -18.12 13.28 2.39
CA TRP A 192 -16.75 12.79 2.30
C TRP A 192 -16.62 11.40 2.92
N LEU A 193 -16.60 10.37 2.07
CA LEU A 193 -16.37 8.98 2.46
C LEU A 193 -14.88 8.69 2.59
N GLY A 194 -14.51 7.77 3.47
CA GLY A 194 -13.12 7.37 3.68
C GLY A 194 -13.01 6.01 4.37
N HIS A 195 -11.81 5.44 4.29
CA HIS A 195 -11.37 4.24 5.02
C HIS A 195 -12.31 3.01 4.94
N PRO A 196 -12.58 2.50 3.72
CA PRO A 196 -13.41 1.31 3.54
C PRO A 196 -12.62 0.05 3.90
N GLN A 197 -13.27 -0.92 4.54
CA GLN A 197 -12.62 -2.17 4.94
C GLN A 197 -13.57 -3.34 4.79
N TYR A 198 -13.17 -4.38 4.07
CA TYR A 198 -13.90 -5.65 4.16
C TYR A 198 -13.87 -6.19 5.59
N ARG A 199 -15.01 -6.67 6.06
CA ARG A 199 -15.05 -7.47 7.28
C ARG A 199 -14.26 -8.77 7.07
N PRO A 200 -13.34 -9.14 7.97
CA PRO A 200 -12.62 -10.41 7.82
C PRO A 200 -13.58 -11.60 7.71
N PHE A 201 -13.37 -12.43 6.69
CA PHE A 201 -14.14 -13.65 6.39
C PHE A 201 -15.63 -13.42 6.04
N ASP A 202 -16.03 -12.19 5.71
CA ASP A 202 -17.40 -11.86 5.30
C ASP A 202 -17.42 -10.81 4.19
N ASP A 203 -17.59 -11.27 2.95
CA ASP A 203 -17.63 -10.46 1.74
C ASP A 203 -18.88 -9.56 1.62
N ASN A 204 -19.89 -9.74 2.47
CA ASN A 204 -21.14 -8.98 2.40
C ASN A 204 -21.11 -7.67 3.20
N THR A 205 -20.03 -7.44 3.97
CA THR A 205 -19.91 -6.31 4.88
C THR A 205 -18.64 -5.52 4.59
N VAL A 206 -18.81 -4.21 4.40
CA VAL A 206 -17.75 -3.20 4.18
C VAL A 206 -17.95 -2.00 5.11
#